data_AF-A0A522WCL4-F1
#
_entry.id   AF-A0A522WCL4-F1
#
_cell.length_a   1.000
_cell.length_b   1.000
_cell.length_c   1.000
_cell.angle_alpha   90.00
_cell.angle_beta   90.00
_cell.angle_gamma   90.00
#
_symmetry.space_group_name_H-M   'P 1'
#
loop_
_entity.id
_entity.type
_entity.pdbx_description
1 polymer ?
#
loop_
_entity_poly.entity_id
_entity_poly.type
_entity_poly.pdbx_seq_one_letter_code
_entity_poly.pdbx_strand_id
1 'polypeptide(L)'
;MRNSISIAAIGAAMLAAAPVLAQGGLMDMGKGMLKEQIESRVPSQGGGSGGGSLGSSLSTGDIAAGLREALRVAADKVTRQLGRSDGFNADPAVHIPLPEKLETVKKGLALAGQSALVDDLELKLNRAAEAATPKAKQIFWDVVQKMTLDDARGILNGPSDA
;
A
#
# COMPACT_ATOMS: atom_id res chain seq x y z
N MET A 1 -37.74 5.80 44.34
CA MET A 1 -38.84 6.53 43.65
C MET A 1 -38.70 6.15 42.17
N ARG A 2 -39.45 5.19 41.58
CA ARG A 2 -40.87 5.29 41.12
C ARG A 2 -41.07 6.60 40.34
N ASN A 3 -41.36 6.67 39.04
CA ASN A 3 -42.42 6.08 38.20
C ASN A 3 -42.13 6.53 36.74
N SER A 4 -42.22 5.75 35.63
CA SER A 4 -43.39 5.23 34.88
C SER A 4 -44.49 6.26 34.53
N ILE A 5 -44.77 6.50 33.22
CA ILE A 5 -46.05 6.88 32.53
C ILE A 5 -45.73 6.90 31.00
N SER A 6 -46.22 5.99 30.13
CA SER A 6 -47.59 5.76 29.55
C SER A 6 -48.05 6.84 28.55
N ILE A 7 -48.12 6.58 27.22
CA ILE A 7 -49.22 5.99 26.38
C ILE A 7 -50.15 7.05 25.72
N ALA A 8 -50.58 6.72 24.49
CA ALA A 8 -51.74 7.21 23.69
C ALA A 8 -51.43 8.28 22.61
N ALA A 9 -51.51 8.02 21.30
CA ALA A 9 -52.66 7.62 20.45
C ALA A 9 -53.69 8.74 20.23
N ILE A 10 -53.83 9.21 18.98
CA ILE A 10 -54.97 9.85 18.26
C ILE A 10 -54.43 10.07 16.83
N GLY A 11 -55.05 9.72 15.69
CA GLY A 11 -56.47 9.54 15.38
C GLY A 11 -56.92 10.62 14.37
N ALA A 12 -56.87 10.29 13.07
CA ALA A 12 -57.61 10.78 11.88
C ALA A 12 -58.32 12.16 11.84
N ALA A 13 -58.12 12.91 10.74
CA ALA A 13 -59.08 13.84 10.09
C ALA A 13 -58.48 14.39 8.74
N MET A 14 -59.01 14.05 7.55
CA MET A 14 -60.09 14.73 6.78
C MET A 14 -59.63 15.85 5.80
N LEU A 15 -59.54 15.48 4.51
CA LEU A 15 -60.10 16.09 3.29
C LEU A 15 -60.35 17.63 3.20
N ALA A 16 -59.70 18.35 2.26
CA ALA A 16 -60.26 19.47 1.47
C ALA A 16 -59.28 20.02 0.38
N ALA A 17 -59.84 20.69 -0.63
CA ALA A 17 -59.33 20.99 -1.98
C ALA A 17 -58.33 22.18 -2.14
N ALA A 18 -57.75 22.28 -3.35
CA ALA A 18 -56.63 23.12 -3.84
C ALA A 18 -56.79 24.67 -3.71
N PRO A 19 -55.68 25.43 -3.91
CA PRO A 19 -55.40 25.94 -5.26
C PRO A 19 -53.92 25.78 -5.67
N VAL A 20 -53.70 25.25 -6.87
CA VAL A 20 -52.40 25.31 -7.57
C VAL A 20 -52.17 26.75 -8.00
N LEU A 21 -51.38 27.48 -7.24
CA LEU A 21 -50.78 28.74 -7.68
C LEU A 21 -49.49 28.41 -8.43
N ALA A 22 -49.50 28.75 -9.71
CA ALA A 22 -48.39 28.65 -10.63
C ALA A 22 -47.14 29.34 -10.07
N GLN A 23 -46.12 28.55 -9.73
CA GLN A 23 -44.74 29.04 -9.64
C GLN A 23 -44.05 28.79 -10.99
N GLY A 24 -44.56 29.48 -12.02
CA GLY A 24 -43.80 29.77 -13.23
C GLY A 24 -42.86 30.94 -12.92
N GLY A 25 -41.75 30.66 -12.26
CA GLY A 25 -40.83 31.70 -11.83
C GLY A 25 -39.51 31.07 -11.43
N LEU A 26 -38.41 31.73 -11.77
CA LEU A 26 -37.01 31.33 -11.54
C LEU A 26 -36.43 30.33 -12.55
N MET A 27 -37.04 29.17 -12.79
CA MET A 27 -36.38 28.14 -13.61
C MET A 27 -36.39 28.45 -15.12
N ASP A 28 -37.43 29.16 -15.60
CA ASP A 28 -37.55 29.55 -17.00
C ASP A 28 -36.68 30.76 -17.34
N MET A 29 -36.58 31.72 -16.40
CA MET A 29 -35.71 32.89 -16.52
C MET A 29 -34.21 32.51 -16.48
N GLY A 30 -33.86 31.50 -15.67
CA GLY A 30 -32.51 30.92 -15.67
C GLY A 30 -32.14 30.25 -16.98
N LYS A 31 -33.08 29.51 -17.60
CA LYS A 31 -32.85 28.90 -18.92
C LYS A 31 -32.72 29.94 -20.03
N GLY A 32 -33.48 31.04 -19.96
CA GLY A 32 -33.36 32.18 -20.89
C GLY A 32 -31.97 32.83 -20.83
N MET A 33 -31.50 33.18 -19.63
CA MET A 33 -30.16 33.79 -19.46
C MET A 33 -29.01 32.84 -19.82
N LEU A 34 -29.13 31.54 -19.53
CA LEU A 34 -28.12 30.57 -19.96
C LEU A 34 -28.12 30.40 -21.48
N LYS A 35 -29.29 30.35 -22.11
CA LYS A 35 -29.37 30.20 -23.58
C LYS A 35 -28.77 31.41 -24.30
N GLU A 36 -29.02 32.61 -23.79
CA GLU A 36 -28.48 33.85 -24.38
C GLU A 36 -26.96 34.00 -24.20
N GLN A 37 -26.39 33.49 -23.10
CA GLN A 37 -24.94 33.42 -22.91
C GLN A 37 -24.26 32.27 -23.67
N ILE A 38 -24.97 31.17 -23.92
CA ILE A 38 -24.44 30.02 -24.66
C ILE A 38 -24.48 30.32 -26.17
N GLU A 39 -25.56 30.88 -26.72
CA GLU A 39 -25.66 31.18 -28.17
C GLU A 39 -24.73 32.32 -28.61
N SER A 40 -24.35 33.24 -27.72
CA SER A 40 -23.41 34.33 -28.02
C SER A 40 -21.92 33.99 -27.80
N ARG A 41 -21.60 32.81 -27.23
CA ARG A 41 -20.21 32.37 -26.94
C ARG A 41 -19.81 31.07 -27.63
N VAL A 42 -20.52 30.63 -28.66
CA VAL A 42 -20.09 29.50 -29.50
C VAL A 42 -19.50 30.03 -30.81
N PRO A 43 -18.22 30.46 -30.86
CA PRO A 43 -17.39 30.09 -31.99
C PRO A 43 -17.11 28.59 -31.87
N SER A 44 -17.42 27.87 -32.94
CA SER A 44 -17.08 26.46 -33.11
C SER A 44 -15.57 26.25 -32.92
N GLN A 45 -15.14 25.81 -31.74
CA GLN A 45 -13.80 25.29 -31.52
C GLN A 45 -13.90 24.07 -30.61
N GLY A 46 -13.81 22.90 -31.24
CA GLY A 46 -13.56 21.65 -30.53
C GLY A 46 -12.22 21.76 -29.81
N GLY A 47 -12.21 21.42 -28.52
CA GLY A 47 -11.00 21.52 -27.72
C GLY A 47 -11.22 21.18 -26.25
N GLY A 48 -11.09 19.90 -25.93
CA GLY A 48 -10.56 19.45 -24.64
C GLY A 48 -11.48 19.50 -23.44
N SER A 49 -12.34 18.48 -23.31
CA SER A 49 -12.82 18.04 -22.00
C SER A 49 -11.62 17.67 -21.13
N GLY A 50 -11.35 18.49 -20.10
CA GLY A 50 -10.47 18.17 -18.98
C GLY A 50 -11.08 17.10 -18.08
N GLY A 51 -11.27 15.90 -18.62
CA GLY A 51 -11.43 14.68 -17.83
C GLY A 51 -10.02 14.14 -17.58
N GLY A 52 -9.54 14.27 -16.34
CA GLY A 52 -8.28 13.67 -15.92
C GLY A 52 -8.30 12.17 -16.12
N SER A 53 -7.80 11.72 -17.26
CA SER A 53 -7.49 10.32 -17.52
C SER A 53 -6.26 9.95 -16.71
N LEU A 54 -6.48 9.53 -15.47
CA LEU A 54 -5.50 8.78 -14.65
C LEU A 54 -5.19 7.39 -15.23
N GLY A 55 -5.75 7.06 -16.40
CA GLY A 55 -5.54 5.83 -17.14
C GLY A 55 -4.79 6.02 -18.46
N SER A 56 -4.13 7.15 -18.69
CA SER A 56 -3.17 7.23 -19.79
C SER A 56 -2.02 6.29 -19.45
N SER A 57 -2.06 5.07 -20.01
CA SER A 57 -0.98 4.10 -20.14
C SER A 57 0.35 4.66 -19.63
N LEU A 58 0.72 4.33 -18.38
CA LEU A 58 2.01 4.71 -17.82
C LEU A 58 3.09 4.36 -18.86
N SER A 59 3.99 5.29 -19.14
CA SER A 59 5.07 4.98 -20.07
C SER A 59 5.90 3.85 -19.46
N THR A 60 6.52 3.00 -20.29
CA THR A 60 7.38 1.95 -19.73
C THR A 60 8.52 2.54 -18.86
N GLY A 61 8.93 3.77 -19.16
CA GLY A 61 9.86 4.54 -18.34
C GLY A 61 9.35 4.80 -16.92
N ASP A 62 8.10 5.22 -16.79
CA ASP A 62 7.46 5.52 -15.50
C ASP A 62 7.29 4.25 -14.66
N ILE A 63 6.90 3.15 -15.30
CA ILE A 63 6.77 1.84 -14.63
C ILE A 63 8.13 1.37 -14.12
N ALA A 64 9.18 1.46 -14.93
CA ALA A 64 10.53 1.07 -14.53
C ALA A 64 11.12 1.99 -13.45
N ALA A 65 10.78 3.28 -13.46
CA ALA A 65 11.15 4.21 -12.40
C ALA A 65 10.44 3.88 -11.08
N GLY A 66 9.13 3.63 -11.13
CA GLY A 66 8.34 3.22 -9.96
C GLY A 66 8.83 1.91 -9.35
N LEU A 67 9.16 0.91 -10.17
CA LEU A 67 9.69 -0.35 -9.68
C LEU A 67 11.07 -0.18 -9.01
N ARG A 68 11.97 0.60 -9.61
CA ARG A 68 13.28 0.91 -9.00
C ARG A 68 13.10 1.58 -7.64
N GLU A 69 12.19 2.56 -7.55
CA GLU A 69 11.92 3.25 -6.30
C GLU A 69 11.30 2.31 -5.24
N ALA A 70 10.39 1.44 -5.63
CA ALA A 70 9.80 0.44 -4.74
C ALA A 70 10.87 -0.52 -4.19
N LEU A 71 11.76 -1.05 -5.05
CA LEU A 71 12.86 -1.91 -4.64
C LEU A 71 13.86 -1.18 -3.73
N ARG A 72 14.14 0.09 -4.01
CA ARG A 72 14.98 0.94 -3.16
C ARG A 72 14.43 1.07 -1.75
N VAL A 73 13.13 1.39 -1.64
CA VAL A 73 12.45 1.54 -0.35
C VAL A 73 12.34 0.21 0.37
N ALA A 74 12.04 -0.88 -0.36
CA ALA A 74 11.99 -2.23 0.20
C ALA A 74 13.35 -2.65 0.78
N ALA A 75 14.43 -2.45 0.03
CA ALA A 75 15.79 -2.76 0.50
C ALA A 75 16.15 -1.94 1.74
N ASP A 76 15.84 -0.63 1.79
CA ASP A 76 16.09 0.18 2.99
C ASP A 76 15.25 -0.30 4.19
N LYS A 77 13.98 -0.63 3.98
CA LYS A 77 13.09 -1.12 5.05
C LYS A 77 13.56 -2.47 5.60
N VAL A 78 13.86 -3.43 4.74
CA VAL A 78 14.31 -4.78 5.13
C VAL A 78 15.66 -4.70 5.82
N THR A 79 16.62 -3.96 5.27
CA THR A 79 17.96 -3.86 5.87
C THR A 79 17.94 -3.15 7.23
N ARG A 80 17.05 -2.17 7.42
CA ARG A 80 16.82 -1.57 8.75
C ARG A 80 16.15 -2.52 9.73
N GLN A 81 15.17 -3.31 9.25
CA GLN A 81 14.47 -4.28 10.09
C GLN A 81 15.40 -5.40 10.55
N LEU A 82 16.18 -5.96 9.62
CA LEU A 82 17.03 -7.12 9.89
C LEU A 82 18.40 -6.74 10.46
N GLY A 83 18.89 -5.52 10.22
CA GLY A 83 20.15 -5.03 10.78
C GLY A 83 20.05 -4.55 12.24
N ARG A 84 18.86 -4.57 12.83
CA ARG A 84 18.65 -4.21 14.24
C ARG A 84 18.97 -5.40 15.14
N SER A 85 19.06 -5.12 16.44
CA SER A 85 19.21 -6.17 17.43
C SER A 85 18.09 -7.19 17.37
N ASP A 86 18.45 -8.47 17.29
CA ASP A 86 17.51 -9.59 17.19
C ASP A 86 16.66 -9.56 15.91
N GLY A 87 17.14 -8.85 14.88
CA GLY A 87 16.51 -8.79 13.57
C GLY A 87 16.54 -10.13 12.83
N PHE A 88 17.56 -10.96 13.08
CA PHE A 88 17.62 -12.35 12.60
C PHE A 88 17.20 -13.33 13.69
N ASN A 89 17.76 -13.18 14.90
CA ASN A 89 17.62 -14.17 15.96
C ASN A 89 16.17 -14.35 16.49
N ALA A 90 15.36 -13.29 16.46
CA ALA A 90 13.98 -13.34 16.96
C ALA A 90 12.92 -13.55 15.87
N ASP A 91 13.30 -13.54 14.59
CA ASP A 91 12.37 -13.71 13.48
C ASP A 91 12.51 -15.12 12.88
N PRO A 92 11.56 -16.04 13.11
CA PRO A 92 11.66 -17.42 12.65
C PRO A 92 11.67 -17.56 11.12
N ALA A 93 11.23 -16.54 10.36
CA ALA A 93 11.24 -16.59 8.90
C ALA A 93 12.64 -16.37 8.30
N VAL A 94 13.54 -15.74 9.05
CA VAL A 94 14.89 -15.37 8.58
C VAL A 94 16.01 -15.82 9.53
N HIS A 95 15.66 -16.42 10.67
CA HIS A 95 16.59 -16.99 11.63
C HIS A 95 17.57 -17.95 10.96
N ILE A 96 18.85 -17.83 11.30
CA ILE A 96 19.91 -18.68 10.75
C ILE A 96 20.18 -19.81 11.75
N PRO A 97 19.71 -21.05 11.47
CA PRO A 97 20.04 -22.19 12.31
C PRO A 97 21.49 -22.60 12.11
N LEU A 98 22.03 -23.35 13.06
CA LEU A 98 23.35 -23.96 12.88
C LEU A 98 23.35 -24.93 11.69
N PRO A 99 24.46 -24.97 10.92
CA PRO A 99 24.60 -25.90 9.81
C PRO A 99 24.49 -27.36 10.28
N GLU A 100 23.87 -28.22 9.47
CA GLU A 100 23.71 -29.67 9.77
C GLU A 100 25.04 -30.37 10.08
N LYS A 101 26.15 -29.87 9.53
CA LYS A 101 27.50 -30.40 9.78
C LYS A 101 27.91 -30.29 11.26
N LEU A 102 27.30 -29.36 12.01
CA LEU A 102 27.53 -29.14 13.43
C LEU A 102 26.51 -29.86 14.32
N GLU A 103 25.53 -30.58 13.76
CA GLU A 103 24.53 -31.33 14.55
C GLU A 103 25.18 -32.39 15.45
N THR A 104 26.22 -33.07 14.99
CA THR A 104 26.94 -34.06 15.81
C THR A 104 27.65 -33.39 16.99
N VAL A 105 28.23 -32.20 16.76
CA VAL A 105 28.88 -31.41 17.81
C VAL A 105 27.84 -30.92 18.82
N LYS A 106 26.68 -30.44 18.34
CA LYS A 106 25.54 -30.06 19.16
C LYS A 106 25.06 -31.19 20.06
N LYS A 107 24.90 -32.40 19.51
CA LYS A 107 24.49 -33.58 20.29
C LYS A 107 25.54 -33.97 21.34
N GLY A 108 26.82 -33.96 20.97
CA GLY A 108 27.92 -34.25 21.91
C GLY A 108 27.99 -33.25 23.06
N LEU A 109 27.90 -31.95 22.75
CA LEU A 109 27.91 -30.88 23.74
C LEU A 109 26.65 -30.89 24.61
N ALA A 110 25.48 -31.20 24.05
CA ALA A 110 24.26 -31.36 24.81
C ALA A 110 24.34 -32.52 25.82
N LEU A 111 24.92 -33.65 25.42
CA LEU A 111 25.17 -34.79 26.32
C LEU A 111 26.17 -34.45 27.43
N ALA A 112 27.13 -33.57 27.16
CA ALA A 112 28.07 -33.04 28.14
C ALA A 112 27.49 -31.92 29.02
N GLY A 113 26.21 -31.56 28.86
CA GLY A 113 25.57 -30.45 29.58
C GLY A 113 25.99 -29.05 29.13
N GLN A 114 26.63 -28.94 27.96
CA GLN A 114 27.18 -27.70 27.39
C GLN A 114 26.32 -27.13 26.25
N SER A 115 25.00 -27.38 26.25
CA SER A 115 24.08 -26.85 25.22
C SER A 115 24.17 -25.32 25.07
N ALA A 116 24.43 -24.60 26.15
CA ALA A 116 24.57 -23.14 26.14
C ALA A 116 25.70 -22.63 25.21
N LEU A 117 26.76 -23.43 24.98
CA LEU A 117 27.82 -23.04 24.03
C LEU A 117 27.35 -23.11 22.58
N VAL A 118 26.44 -24.04 22.29
CA VAL A 118 25.82 -24.19 20.98
C VAL A 118 24.85 -23.05 20.73
N ASP A 119 24.03 -22.73 21.73
CA ASP A 119 23.07 -21.63 21.66
C ASP A 119 23.79 -20.27 21.50
N ASP A 120 24.92 -20.06 22.19
CA ASP A 120 25.76 -18.87 22.04
C ASP A 120 26.40 -18.77 20.65
N LEU A 121 26.80 -19.90 20.05
CA LEU A 121 27.30 -19.91 18.67
C LEU A 121 26.21 -19.51 17.67
N GLU A 122 25.01 -20.07 17.82
CA GLU A 122 23.86 -19.72 16.99
C GLU A 122 23.50 -18.23 17.12
N LEU A 123 23.48 -17.72 18.35
CA LEU A 123 23.28 -16.30 18.63
C LEU A 123 24.35 -15.42 17.94
N LYS A 124 25.63 -15.79 18.06
CA LYS A 124 26.75 -15.06 17.42
C LYS A 124 26.64 -15.08 15.90
N LEU A 125 26.19 -16.18 15.31
CA LEU A 125 25.97 -16.30 13.87
C LEU A 125 24.88 -15.32 13.40
N ASN A 126 23.75 -15.29 14.11
CA ASN A 126 22.66 -14.36 13.81
C ASN A 126 23.08 -12.90 14.04
N ARG A 127 23.85 -12.61 15.10
CA ARG A 127 24.46 -11.29 15.34
C ARG A 127 25.39 -10.84 14.23
N ALA A 128 26.18 -11.77 13.69
CA ALA A 128 27.05 -11.48 12.55
C ALA A 128 26.23 -11.14 11.30
N ALA A 129 25.10 -11.82 11.06
CA ALA A 129 24.19 -11.49 9.98
C ALA A 129 23.51 -10.12 10.16
N GLU A 130 23.07 -9.79 11.38
CA GLU A 130 22.57 -8.46 11.73
C GLU A 130 23.61 -7.37 11.41
N ALA A 131 24.87 -7.57 11.81
CA ALA A 131 25.97 -6.63 11.54
C ALA A 131 26.36 -6.52 10.05
N ALA A 132 26.14 -7.58 9.26
CA ALA A 132 26.40 -7.60 7.83
C ALA A 132 25.29 -6.91 7.02
N THR A 133 24.06 -6.94 7.51
CA THR A 133 22.87 -6.46 6.79
C THR A 133 22.94 -4.99 6.35
N PRO A 134 23.39 -4.03 7.18
CA PRO A 134 23.55 -2.64 6.75
C PRO A 134 24.57 -2.47 5.61
N LYS A 135 25.58 -3.36 5.52
CA LYS A 135 26.58 -3.34 4.45
C LYS A 135 25.97 -3.80 3.12
N ALA A 136 25.07 -4.77 3.15
CA ALA A 136 24.34 -5.24 1.98
C ALA A 136 23.46 -4.16 1.34
N LYS A 137 22.99 -3.18 2.13
CA LYS A 137 22.15 -2.08 1.62
C LYS A 137 22.79 -1.31 0.47
N GLN A 138 24.09 -0.98 0.58
CA GLN A 138 24.79 -0.23 -0.47
C GLN A 138 24.87 -1.03 -1.77
N ILE A 139 25.15 -2.34 -1.65
CA ILE A 139 25.17 -3.26 -2.80
C ILE A 139 23.81 -3.27 -3.50
N PHE A 140 22.72 -3.40 -2.75
CA PHE A 140 21.36 -3.36 -3.32
C PHE A 140 21.06 -2.01 -4.00
N TRP A 141 21.48 -0.91 -3.41
CA TRP A 141 21.28 0.42 -3.99
C TRP A 141 21.98 0.55 -5.34
N ASP A 142 23.23 0.10 -5.43
CA ASP A 142 24.01 0.15 -6.65
C ASP A 142 23.40 -0.72 -7.75
N VAL A 143 22.88 -1.89 -7.39
CA VAL A 143 22.19 -2.80 -8.32
C VAL A 143 20.90 -2.17 -8.84
N VAL A 144 20.07 -1.61 -7.97
CA VAL A 144 18.80 -0.96 -8.35
C VAL A 144 19.05 0.26 -9.26
N GLN A 145 20.13 1.01 -9.02
CA GLN A 145 20.51 2.14 -9.88
C GLN A 145 20.97 1.71 -11.27
N LYS A 146 21.66 0.56 -11.37
CA LYS A 146 22.15 0.01 -12.64
C LYS A 146 21.12 -0.83 -13.40
N MET A 147 19.93 -1.05 -12.82
CA MET A 147 18.87 -1.84 -13.41
C MET A 147 18.34 -1.21 -14.71
N THR A 148 18.27 -2.01 -15.78
CA THR A 148 17.79 -1.55 -17.08
C THR A 148 16.25 -1.58 -17.19
N LEU A 149 15.72 -0.98 -18.26
CA LEU A 149 14.29 -1.08 -18.58
C LEU A 149 13.84 -2.51 -18.84
N ASP A 150 14.71 -3.35 -19.40
CA ASP A 150 14.39 -4.74 -19.70
C ASP A 150 14.44 -5.61 -18.44
N ASP A 151 15.37 -5.36 -17.52
CA ASP A 151 15.37 -5.99 -16.20
C ASP A 151 14.07 -5.66 -15.43
N ALA A 152 13.67 -4.39 -15.45
CA ALA A 152 12.45 -3.94 -14.81
C ALA A 152 11.19 -4.61 -15.41
N ARG A 153 11.14 -4.74 -16.74
CA ARG A 153 10.07 -5.50 -17.43
C ARG A 153 10.10 -6.98 -17.06
N GLY A 154 11.28 -7.58 -16.96
CA GLY A 154 11.44 -8.98 -16.55
C GLY A 154 10.88 -9.23 -15.16
N ILE A 155 11.20 -8.35 -14.19
CA ILE A 155 10.65 -8.43 -12.83
C ILE A 155 9.13 -8.20 -12.82
N LEU A 156 8.64 -7.22 -13.59
CA LEU A 156 7.21 -6.91 -13.65
C LEU A 156 6.37 -8.07 -14.21
N ASN A 157 6.85 -8.69 -15.28
CA ASN A 157 6.12 -9.77 -15.95
C ASN A 157 6.25 -11.10 -15.21
N GLY A 158 7.29 -11.24 -14.37
CA GLY A 158 7.57 -12.46 -13.63
C GLY A 158 7.91 -13.65 -14.54
N PRO A 159 8.41 -14.76 -13.98
CA PRO A 159 8.41 -16.03 -14.68
C PRO A 159 6.96 -16.53 -14.87
N SER A 160 6.75 -17.46 -15.81
CA SER A 160 5.42 -17.94 -16.21
C SER A 160 4.68 -18.74 -15.12
N ASP A 161 5.31 -18.97 -13.97
CA ASP A 161 4.83 -19.70 -12.80
C ASP A 161 4.73 -18.83 -11.54
N ALA A 162 4.80 -17.49 -11.68
CA ALA A 162 4.56 -16.52 -10.62
C ALA A 162 3.07 -16.34 -10.29
#